data_AF-A0A7X6W0S5-F1
#
_entry.id   AF-A0A7X6W0S5-F1
#
_cell.length_a   1.000
_cell.length_b   1.000
_cell.length_c   1.000
_cell.angle_alpha   90.00
_cell.angle_beta   90.00
_cell.angle_gamma   90.00
#
_symmetry.space_group_name_H-M   'P 1'
#
loop_
_entity.id
_entity.type
_entity.pdbx_description
1 polymer ?
#
loop_
_entity_poly.entity_id
_entity_poly.type
_entity_poly.pdbx_seq_one_letter_code
_entity_poly.pdbx_strand_id
1 'polypeptide(L)' 'MFLAGGLHPGNVAEAVRQVRPYAVDVSSGVEAAPGVKDPERLRAFMAQVREADNLYR' A
#
# COMPACT_ATOMS: atom_id res chain seq x y z
N MET A 1 12.88 4.49 -7.11
CA MET A 1 11.65 5.27 -7.32
C MET A 1 10.65 4.92 -6.23
N PHE A 2 10.06 5.93 -5.58
CA PHE A 2 9.01 5.75 -4.57
C PHE A 2 7.66 6.06 -5.20
N LEU A 3 6.64 5.25 -4.91
CA LEU A 3 5.26 5.50 -5.35
C LEU A 3 4.41 5.93 -4.15
N ALA A 4 3.74 7.07 -4.27
CA ALA A 4 2.90 7.64 -3.23
C ALA A 4 1.64 8.27 -3.84
N GLY A 5 0.70 8.66 -2.97
CA GLY A 5 -0.52 9.37 -3.37
C GLY A 5 -1.70 8.43 -3.61
N GLY A 6 -2.72 8.55 -2.76
CA GLY A 6 -3.97 7.80 -2.92
C GLY A 6 -3.85 6.27 -2.77
N LEU A 7 -2.72 5.75 -2.30
CA LEU A 7 -2.56 4.31 -2.05
C LEU A 7 -3.41 3.87 -0.86
N HIS A 8 -4.10 2.75 -0.99
CA HIS A 8 -4.91 2.12 0.05
C HIS A 8 -4.93 0.59 -0.18
N PRO A 9 -5.46 -0.22 0.75
CA PRO A 9 -5.45 -1.68 0.61
C PRO A 9 -6.11 -2.21 -0.68
N GLY A 10 -7.02 -1.45 -1.27
CA GLY A 10 -7.75 -1.86 -2.48
C GLY A 10 -7.01 -1.61 -3.80
N ASN A 11 -5.93 -0.83 -3.82
CA ASN A 11 -5.21 -0.50 -5.06
C ASN A 11 -3.70 -0.78 -5.01
N VAL A 12 -3.11 -0.95 -3.82
CA VAL A 12 -1.64 -1.01 -3.69
C VAL A 12 -1.03 -2.20 -4.41
N ALA A 13 -1.68 -3.37 -4.43
CA ALA A 13 -1.15 -4.55 -5.10
C ALA A 13 -1.05 -4.34 -6.63
N GLU A 14 -2.08 -3.77 -7.24
CA GLU A 14 -2.08 -3.44 -8.67
C GLU A 14 -1.05 -2.36 -8.99
N ALA A 15 -0.99 -1.31 -8.17
CA ALA A 15 -0.01 -0.23 -8.31
C ALA A 15 1.44 -0.76 -8.28
N VAL A 16 1.76 -1.65 -7.33
CA VAL A 16 3.08 -2.31 -7.26
C VAL A 16 3.33 -3.15 -8.50
N ARG A 17 2.35 -3.93 -8.98
CA ARG A 17 2.51 -4.80 -10.15
C ARG A 17 2.77 -4.02 -11.45
N GLN A 18 2.07 -2.91 -11.63
CA GLN A 18 2.20 -2.09 -12.84
C GLN A 18 3.48 -1.25 -12.84
N VAL A 19 3.79 -0.62 -11.71
CA VAL A 19 4.85 0.40 -11.63
C VAL A 19 6.20 -0.20 -11.24
N ARG A 20 6.20 -1.33 -10.52
CA ARG A 20 7.38 -1.96 -9.89
C ARG A 20 8.27 -0.95 -9.15
N PRO A 21 7.72 -0.18 -8.20
CA PRO A 21 8.48 0.80 -7.47
C PRO A 21 9.47 0.11 -6.51
N TYR A 22 10.52 0.84 -6.13
CA TYR A 22 11.44 0.39 -5.07
C TYR A 22 10.75 0.37 -3.70
N ALA A 23 9.85 1.32 -3.46
CA ALA A 23 9.08 1.42 -2.23
C ALA A 23 7.74 2.13 -2.50
N VAL A 24 6.75 1.86 -1.63
CA VAL A 24 5.47 2.58 -1.59
C VAL A 24 5.36 3.37 -0.29
N ASP A 25 4.76 4.57 -0.36
CA ASP A 25 4.46 5.41 0.80
C ASP A 25 2.95 5.61 0.94
N VAL A 26 2.43 5.47 2.17
CA VAL A 26 1.00 5.59 2.46
C VAL A 26 0.76 6.42 3.71
N SER A 27 -0.18 7.36 3.61
CA SER A 27 -0.65 8.14 4.75
C SER A 27 -2.17 7.99 4.96
N SER A 28 -3.00 8.71 4.21
CA SER A 28 -4.45 8.77 4.44
C SER A 28 -5.20 7.49 4.07
N GLY A 29 -4.71 6.69 3.12
CA GLY A 29 -5.38 5.45 2.69
C GLY A 29 -5.39 4.32 3.72
N VAL A 30 -4.74 4.52 4.88
CA VAL A 30 -4.77 3.61 6.04
C VAL A 30 -5.28 4.29 7.31
N GLU A 31 -5.95 5.44 7.19
CA GLU A 31 -6.56 6.16 8.30
C GLU A 31 -8.03 5.79 8.49
N ALA A 32 -8.51 5.76 9.74
CA ALA A 32 -9.94 5.68 10.07
C ALA A 32 -10.59 7.08 10.03
N ALA A 33 -9.83 8.10 10.40
CA ALA A 33 -10.17 9.52 10.35
C ALA A 33 -8.87 10.33 10.14
N PRO A 34 -8.92 11.60 9.69
CA PRO A 34 -7.71 12.39 9.43
C PRO A 34 -6.69 12.35 10.57
N GLY A 35 -5.50 11.82 10.30
CA GLY A 35 -4.40 11.67 11.27
C GLY A 35 -4.52 10.47 12.23
N VAL A 36 -5.60 9.71 12.19
CA VAL A 36 -5.84 8.52 13.04
C VAL A 36 -5.67 7.25 12.22
N LYS A 37 -4.56 6.53 12.44
CA LYS A 37 -4.27 5.28 11.73
C LYS A 37 -5.20 4.14 12.16
N ASP A 38 -5.67 3.37 11.20
CA ASP A 38 -6.46 2.16 11.41
C ASP A 38 -5.56 0.92 11.36
N PRO A 39 -5.40 0.18 12.47
CA PRO A 39 -4.59 -1.03 12.51
C PRO A 39 -5.02 -2.11 11.52
N GLU A 40 -6.30 -2.24 11.21
CA GLU A 40 -6.80 -3.23 10.25
C GLU A 40 -6.45 -2.83 8.83
N ARG A 41 -6.62 -1.55 8.47
CA ARG A 41 -6.21 -1.05 7.15
C ARG A 41 -4.70 -1.14 6.94
N LEU A 42 -3.90 -0.87 7.98
CA LEU A 42 -2.44 -1.06 7.93
C LEU A 42 -2.07 -2.53 7.66
N ARG A 43 -2.69 -3.48 8.37
CA ARG A 43 -2.45 -4.91 8.15
C ARG A 43 -2.84 -5.33 6.73
N ALA A 44 -4.00 -4.91 6.26
CA ALA A 44 -4.49 -5.20 4.92
C ALA A 44 -3.56 -4.60 3.85
N PHE A 45 -3.12 -3.34 4.02
CA PHE A 45 -2.18 -2.69 3.12
C PHE A 45 -0.87 -3.46 3.02
N MET A 46 -0.26 -3.81 4.15
CA MET A 46 1.00 -4.57 4.16
C MET A 46 0.85 -5.98 3.58
N ALA A 47 -0.29 -6.63 3.78
CA ALA A 47 -0.56 -7.93 3.17
C ALA A 47 -0.58 -7.83 1.64
N GLN A 48 -1.26 -6.82 1.09
CA GLN A 48 -1.36 -6.58 -0.34
C GLN A 48 -0.01 -6.20 -0.98
N VAL A 49 0.81 -5.40 -0.29
CA VAL A 49 2.19 -5.10 -0.73
C VAL A 49 3.02 -6.39 -0.80
N ARG A 50 3.00 -7.22 0.24
CA ARG A 50 3.76 -8.48 0.27
C ARG A 50 3.30 -9.47 -0.79
N GLU A 51 2.00 -9.59 -0.99
CA GLU A 51 1.42 -10.44 -2.03
C GLU A 51 1.89 -10.02 -3.43
N ALA A 52 1.92 -8.71 -3.70
CA ALA A 52 2.40 -8.17 -4.97
C ALA A 52 3.91 -8.35 -5.17
N ASP A 53 4.72 -8.18 -4.11
CA ASP A 53 6.19 -8.33 -4.18
C ASP A 53 6.62 -9.79 -4.40
N ASN A 54 5.91 -10.76 -3.78
CA ASN A 54 6.20 -12.18 -3.93
C ASN A 54 6.12 -12.70 -5.38
N LEU A 55 5.41 -12.00 -6.27
CA LEU A 55 5.32 -12.36 -7.69
C LEU A 55 6.61 -12.03 -8.48
N TYR A 56 7.51 -11.24 -7.91
CA TYR A 56 8.76 -10.81 -8.55
C TYR A 56 10.02 -11.42 -7.93
N ARG A 57 9.87 -12.25 -6.89
CA ARG A 57 10.94 -13.14 -6.41
C ARG A 57 10.96 -14.42 -7.23
#